data_AF-A0A1G7NAV1-F1
#
_entry.id   AF-A0A1G7NAV1-F1
#
_cell.length_a   1.000
_cell.length_b   1.000
_cell.length_c   1.000
_cell.angle_alpha   90.00
_cell.angle_beta   90.00
_cell.angle_gamma   90.00
#
_symmetry.space_group_name_H-M   'P 1'
#
loop_
_entity.id
_entity.type
_entity.pdbx_description
1 polymer ?
#
loop_
_entity_poly.entity_id
_entity_poly.type
_entity_poly.pdbx_seq_one_letter_code
_entity_poly.pdbx_strand_id
1 'polypeptide(L)'
;MAAELSNSQRAALHFVATYARGRKMNAQHTIASILQGAAISQSEYDQAVRMIKSYARVALHFHPDRPDLNMKSVAEALLVQGLYKSQFETLLSNGSVSAYPGGERDLWEKKLFGGAYQCEGTSNSERPKYGALNLMLHSDGPAPRFGSCYFLLSPKVSTRCTFTYMDSHLDPLEMGTYDELDDILAALLTDAYHNNCAIGDKNLSPSKLINQLRCRLACSFPNPCCREPSRNLDEYIEAQIHGDLSLQDDVDILVADPSYIHTHIGRTLEEICRKYAIALYWHRGFSLLAHEVPSDFRGSAMPSLAMRIAREGRVDASVIGDAVMELRSDPTKWMDRGSDKEVLQELKLLWHVLVRYGEPML
;
A
#
# COMPACT_ATOMS: atom_id res chain seq x y z
N MET A 1 -19.71 -14.54 5.53
CA MET A 1 -18.82 -15.73 5.65
C MET A 1 -17.52 -15.39 4.95
N ALA A 2 -16.35 -15.81 5.44
CA ALA A 2 -15.10 -15.59 4.71
C ALA A 2 -15.20 -16.28 3.34
N ALA A 3 -14.86 -15.57 2.25
CA ALA A 3 -14.89 -16.15 0.92
C ALA A 3 -13.96 -17.37 0.87
N GLU A 4 -14.46 -18.47 0.33
CA GLU A 4 -13.66 -19.69 0.20
C GLU A 4 -12.53 -19.46 -0.80
N LEU A 5 -11.28 -19.63 -0.36
CA LEU A 5 -10.11 -19.44 -1.20
C LEU A 5 -10.06 -20.53 -2.29
N SER A 6 -9.64 -20.17 -3.50
CA SER A 6 -9.44 -21.14 -4.58
C SER A 6 -8.24 -22.07 -4.30
N ASN A 7 -8.08 -23.09 -5.15
CA ASN A 7 -6.92 -24.00 -5.07
C ASN A 7 -5.59 -23.24 -5.25
N SER A 8 -5.52 -22.31 -6.22
CA SER A 8 -4.30 -21.52 -6.48
C SER A 8 -3.96 -20.63 -5.28
N GLN A 9 -4.96 -20.00 -4.67
CA GLN A 9 -4.80 -19.14 -3.50
C GLN A 9 -4.32 -19.91 -2.26
N ARG A 10 -4.89 -21.10 -2.00
CA ARG A 10 -4.42 -21.98 -0.93
C ARG A 10 -3.00 -22.49 -1.18
N ALA A 11 -2.68 -22.86 -2.42
CA ALA A 11 -1.35 -23.31 -2.80
C ALA A 11 -0.29 -22.21 -2.58
N ALA A 12 -0.61 -20.96 -2.94
CA ALA A 12 0.25 -19.81 -2.72
C ALA A 12 0.53 -19.57 -1.22
N LEU A 13 -0.51 -19.56 -0.38
CA LEU A 13 -0.37 -19.45 1.08
C LEU A 13 0.48 -20.58 1.66
N HIS A 14 0.23 -21.82 1.22
CA HIS A 14 0.97 -22.99 1.67
C HIS A 14 2.47 -22.91 1.29
N PHE A 15 2.77 -22.46 0.06
CA PHE A 15 4.14 -22.28 -0.40
C PHE A 15 4.92 -21.31 0.49
N VAL A 16 4.37 -20.11 0.72
CA VAL A 16 5.02 -19.10 1.58
C VAL A 16 5.11 -19.56 3.04
N ALA A 17 4.07 -20.22 3.57
CA ALA A 17 4.13 -20.78 4.93
C ALA A 17 5.23 -21.85 5.07
N THR A 18 5.41 -22.70 4.06
CA THR A 18 6.47 -23.72 4.05
C THR A 18 7.85 -23.07 4.00
N TYR A 19 8.01 -22.04 3.17
CA TYR A 19 9.24 -21.25 3.11
C TYR A 19 9.57 -20.62 4.46
N ALA A 20 8.62 -19.90 5.07
CA ALA A 20 8.78 -19.23 6.35
C ALA A 20 9.14 -20.21 7.49
N ARG A 21 8.50 -21.40 7.52
CA ARG A 21 8.85 -22.46 8.48
C ARG A 21 10.29 -22.93 8.36
N GLY A 22 10.81 -23.02 7.13
CA GLY A 22 12.21 -23.37 6.89
C GLY A 22 13.21 -22.37 7.48
N ARG A 23 12.78 -21.13 7.70
CA ARG A 23 13.61 -20.04 8.27
C ARG A 23 13.32 -19.74 9.74
N LYS A 24 12.27 -20.34 10.30
CA LYS A 24 11.74 -20.03 11.63
C LYS A 24 12.77 -20.11 12.74
N MET A 25 13.63 -21.13 12.75
CA MET A 25 14.65 -21.29 13.79
C MET A 25 15.64 -20.12 13.80
N ASN A 26 16.10 -19.68 12.61
CA ASN A 26 17.01 -18.54 12.49
C ASN A 26 16.31 -17.24 12.92
N ALA A 27 15.07 -17.03 12.48
CA ALA A 27 14.29 -15.86 12.87
C ALA A 27 14.10 -15.79 14.40
N GLN A 28 13.73 -16.90 15.03
CA GLN A 28 13.56 -16.98 16.49
C GLN A 28 14.86 -16.74 17.25
N HIS A 29 16.00 -17.21 16.75
CA HIS A 29 17.31 -16.91 17.33
C HIS A 29 17.63 -15.40 17.24
N THR A 30 17.40 -14.77 16.08
CA THR A 30 17.57 -13.32 15.89
C THR A 30 16.68 -12.52 16.84
N ILE A 31 15.40 -12.88 16.92
CA ILE A 31 14.44 -12.24 17.84
C ILE A 31 14.96 -12.38 19.28
N ALA A 32 15.28 -13.58 19.74
CA ALA A 32 15.74 -13.81 21.11
C ALA A 32 17.00 -12.99 21.45
N SER A 33 17.95 -12.91 20.51
CA SER A 33 19.17 -12.10 20.68
C SER A 33 18.86 -10.61 20.82
N ILE A 34 17.97 -10.07 19.98
CA ILE A 34 17.57 -8.65 20.04
C ILE A 34 16.78 -8.36 21.32
N LEU A 35 15.85 -9.23 21.71
CA LEU A 35 15.09 -9.08 22.94
C LEU A 35 16.01 -9.05 24.16
N GLN A 36 17.02 -9.94 24.21
CA GLN A 36 18.02 -9.93 25.27
C GLN A 36 18.85 -8.63 25.26
N GLY A 37 19.35 -8.20 24.09
CA GLY A 37 20.16 -6.99 23.95
C GLY A 37 19.41 -5.70 24.29
N ALA A 38 18.10 -5.65 24.03
CA ALA A 38 17.23 -4.52 24.30
C ALA A 38 16.49 -4.61 25.66
N ALA A 39 16.80 -5.63 26.48
CA ALA A 39 16.16 -5.91 27.77
C ALA A 39 14.62 -5.98 27.70
N ILE A 40 14.08 -6.60 26.64
CA ILE A 40 12.64 -6.83 26.43
C ILE A 40 12.32 -8.24 26.87
N SER A 41 11.29 -8.41 27.69
CA SER A 41 10.88 -9.75 28.12
C SER A 41 10.11 -10.49 27.02
N GLN A 42 10.19 -11.84 27.03
CA GLN A 42 9.43 -12.68 26.11
C GLN A 42 7.92 -12.40 26.18
N SER A 43 7.40 -12.14 27.39
CA SER A 43 5.98 -11.85 27.61
C SER A 43 5.51 -10.58 26.89
N GLU A 44 6.34 -9.53 26.87
CA GLU A 44 6.04 -8.28 26.18
C GLU A 44 6.04 -8.47 24.66
N TYR A 45 7.02 -9.21 24.14
CA TYR A 45 7.07 -9.58 22.74
C TYR A 45 5.84 -10.41 22.33
N ASP A 46 5.50 -11.46 23.09
CA ASP A 46 4.34 -12.30 22.81
C ASP A 46 3.04 -11.49 22.86
N GLN A 47 2.94 -10.50 23.75
CA GLN A 47 1.81 -9.57 23.77
C GLN A 47 1.76 -8.71 22.51
N ALA A 48 2.89 -8.18 22.03
CA ALA A 48 2.94 -7.42 20.79
C ALA A 48 2.49 -8.27 19.59
N VAL A 49 2.96 -9.52 19.49
CA VAL A 49 2.54 -10.47 18.43
C VAL A 49 1.04 -10.73 18.48
N ARG A 50 0.47 -10.93 19.68
CA ARG A 50 -0.99 -11.06 19.85
C ARG A 50 -1.74 -9.81 19.40
N MET A 51 -1.23 -8.61 19.68
CA MET A 51 -1.86 -7.36 19.24
C MET A 51 -1.80 -7.21 17.73
N ILE A 52 -0.69 -7.57 17.08
CA ILE A 52 -0.58 -7.60 15.62
C ILE A 52 -1.65 -8.53 15.04
N LYS A 53 -1.68 -9.79 15.49
CA LYS A 53 -2.63 -10.79 14.98
C LYS A 53 -4.10 -10.39 15.17
N SER A 54 -4.42 -9.72 16.27
CA SER A 54 -5.80 -9.38 16.62
C SER A 54 -6.29 -8.09 15.97
N TYR A 55 -5.41 -7.10 15.79
CA TYR A 55 -5.82 -5.73 15.48
C TYR A 55 -5.11 -5.08 14.30
N ALA A 56 -3.95 -5.59 13.86
CA ALA A 56 -3.28 -5.02 12.71
C ALA A 56 -4.13 -5.15 11.45
N ARG A 57 -4.13 -4.10 10.64
CA ARG A 57 -4.93 -3.97 9.43
C ARG A 57 -4.00 -3.88 8.24
N VAL A 58 -4.42 -4.44 7.10
CA VAL A 58 -3.76 -4.18 5.82
C VAL A 58 -4.38 -2.94 5.19
N ALA A 59 -3.54 -2.07 4.64
CA ALA A 59 -3.95 -0.89 3.88
C ALA A 59 -3.81 -1.14 2.38
N LEU A 60 -4.84 -0.75 1.60
CA LEU A 60 -4.82 -0.76 0.14
C LEU A 60 -4.75 0.69 -0.36
N HIS A 61 -3.58 1.12 -0.82
CA HIS A 61 -3.39 2.44 -1.41
C HIS A 61 -3.83 2.47 -2.87
N PHE A 62 -4.56 3.52 -3.26
CA PHE A 62 -5.00 3.75 -4.62
C PHE A 62 -5.17 5.24 -4.94
N HIS A 63 -5.23 5.56 -6.22
CA HIS A 63 -5.63 6.87 -6.71
C HIS A 63 -7.06 6.77 -7.24
N PRO A 64 -8.03 7.48 -6.64
CA PRO A 64 -9.45 7.31 -6.94
C PRO A 64 -9.86 7.83 -8.33
N ASP A 65 -9.09 8.75 -8.88
CA ASP A 65 -9.33 9.45 -10.16
C ASP A 65 -8.88 8.68 -11.40
N ARG A 66 -8.06 7.62 -11.25
CA ARG A 66 -7.41 6.99 -12.40
C ARG A 66 -8.46 6.36 -13.32
N PRO A 67 -8.48 6.67 -14.63
CA PRO A 67 -9.46 6.12 -15.55
C PRO A 67 -9.09 4.71 -16.00
N ASP A 68 -10.10 3.84 -16.11
CA ASP A 68 -10.04 2.61 -16.87
C ASP A 68 -10.08 2.87 -18.40
N LEU A 69 -10.08 1.79 -19.19
CA LEU A 69 -10.15 1.87 -20.65
C LEU A 69 -11.45 2.49 -21.18
N ASN A 70 -12.49 2.59 -20.35
CA ASN A 70 -13.78 3.18 -20.69
C ASN A 70 -13.93 4.60 -20.11
N MET A 71 -12.82 5.22 -19.67
CA MET A 71 -12.80 6.54 -19.01
C MET A 71 -13.60 6.62 -17.71
N LYS A 72 -13.86 5.48 -17.05
CA LYS A 72 -14.44 5.47 -15.69
C LYS A 72 -13.33 5.51 -14.67
N SER A 73 -13.44 6.39 -13.69
CA SER A 73 -12.47 6.47 -12.60
C SER A 73 -12.51 5.22 -11.70
N VAL A 74 -11.41 4.94 -11.02
CA VAL A 74 -11.34 3.88 -9.99
C VAL A 74 -12.46 4.04 -8.96
N ALA A 75 -12.75 5.26 -8.51
CA ALA A 75 -13.84 5.52 -7.58
C ALA A 75 -15.22 5.12 -8.15
N GLU A 76 -15.51 5.47 -9.40
CA GLU A 76 -16.78 5.07 -10.03
C GLU A 76 -16.89 3.56 -10.20
N ALA A 77 -15.79 2.89 -10.58
CA ALA A 77 -15.75 1.43 -10.68
C ALA A 77 -16.00 0.76 -9.31
N LEU A 78 -15.36 1.26 -8.25
CA LEU A 78 -15.56 0.77 -6.88
C LEU A 78 -17.00 0.98 -6.40
N LEU A 79 -17.58 2.15 -6.67
CA LEU A 79 -18.96 2.47 -6.30
C LEU A 79 -19.97 1.51 -6.95
N VAL A 80 -19.77 1.17 -8.22
CA VAL A 80 -20.68 0.28 -8.96
C VAL A 80 -20.47 -1.17 -8.55
N GLN A 81 -19.21 -1.62 -8.55
CA GLN A 81 -18.87 -3.04 -8.47
C GLN A 81 -18.78 -3.56 -7.03
N GLY A 82 -18.38 -2.71 -6.07
CA GLY A 82 -18.17 -3.12 -4.67
C GLY A 82 -17.02 -4.11 -4.46
N LEU A 83 -16.12 -4.26 -5.44
CA LEU A 83 -15.00 -5.19 -5.41
C LEU A 83 -13.68 -4.45 -5.69
N TYR A 84 -12.66 -4.73 -4.87
CA TYR A 84 -11.29 -4.28 -5.13
C TYR A 84 -10.57 -5.31 -6.00
N LYS A 85 -10.20 -4.89 -7.21
CA LYS A 85 -9.64 -5.76 -8.25
C LYS A 85 -8.13 -5.57 -8.42
N SER A 86 -7.46 -6.62 -8.86
CA SER A 86 -6.02 -6.61 -9.11
C SER A 86 -5.68 -5.90 -10.43
N GLN A 87 -4.40 -5.64 -10.65
CA GLN A 87 -3.89 -5.13 -11.93
C GLN A 87 -4.17 -6.10 -13.09
N PHE A 88 -4.19 -7.42 -12.85
CA PHE A 88 -4.50 -8.42 -13.89
C PHE A 88 -5.94 -8.33 -14.40
N GLU A 89 -6.83 -7.68 -13.65
CA GLU A 89 -8.23 -7.47 -14.00
C GLU A 89 -8.48 -6.06 -14.52
N THR A 90 -7.84 -5.05 -13.92
CA THR A 90 -8.10 -3.63 -14.21
C THR A 90 -7.19 -3.07 -15.29
N LEU A 91 -6.00 -3.67 -15.49
CA LEU A 91 -4.91 -3.13 -16.30
C LEU A 91 -4.38 -1.76 -15.81
N LEU A 92 -4.78 -1.35 -14.60
CA LEU A 92 -4.32 -0.13 -13.94
C LEU A 92 -3.17 -0.46 -13.00
N SER A 93 -2.11 0.35 -13.05
CA SER A 93 -0.94 0.17 -12.20
C SER A 93 -0.35 1.51 -11.79
N ASN A 94 0.05 1.59 -10.51
CA ASN A 94 0.98 2.61 -10.02
C ASN A 94 2.43 2.06 -10.00
N GLY A 95 2.68 0.90 -10.62
CA GLY A 95 3.97 0.23 -10.76
C GLY A 95 4.35 0.02 -12.24
N SER A 96 4.83 -1.18 -12.59
CA SER A 96 5.01 -1.62 -13.98
C SER A 96 3.70 -2.24 -14.50
N VAL A 97 3.32 -1.95 -15.76
CA VAL A 97 2.12 -2.51 -16.42
C VAL A 97 2.33 -3.94 -16.99
N SER A 98 3.25 -4.73 -16.43
CA SER A 98 3.66 -6.04 -16.95
C SER A 98 2.82 -7.23 -16.47
N ALA A 99 1.58 -6.99 -16.02
CA ALA A 99 0.67 -8.00 -15.46
C ALA A 99 -0.10 -8.78 -16.54
N TYR A 100 0.62 -9.64 -17.27
CA TYR A 100 0.06 -10.59 -18.23
C TYR A 100 0.91 -11.88 -18.22
N PRO A 101 0.38 -13.04 -18.68
CA PRO A 101 1.14 -14.30 -18.70
C PRO A 101 2.52 -14.15 -19.38
N GLY A 102 3.59 -14.52 -18.68
CA GLY A 102 4.97 -14.36 -19.14
C GLY A 102 5.57 -12.95 -19.03
N GLY A 103 4.81 -11.94 -18.58
CA GLY A 103 5.33 -10.61 -18.24
C GLY A 103 6.14 -10.61 -16.94
N GLU A 104 6.87 -9.52 -16.66
CA GLU A 104 7.74 -9.43 -15.46
C GLU A 104 6.97 -9.69 -14.16
N ARG A 105 5.75 -9.14 -14.04
CA ARG A 105 4.86 -9.37 -12.90
C ARG A 105 4.25 -10.78 -12.87
N ASP A 106 4.22 -11.52 -13.97
CA ASP A 106 3.84 -12.93 -13.89
C ASP A 106 5.00 -13.79 -13.39
N LEU A 107 6.21 -13.53 -13.90
CA LEU A 107 7.43 -14.26 -13.52
C LEU A 107 7.83 -14.00 -12.07
N TRP A 108 7.67 -12.78 -11.56
CA TRP A 108 7.93 -12.46 -10.16
C TRP A 108 7.04 -13.25 -9.20
N GLU A 109 5.81 -13.56 -9.64
CA GLU A 109 4.70 -14.06 -8.81
C GLU A 109 4.79 -15.57 -8.83
N LYS A 110 5.21 -16.11 -9.97
CA LYS A 110 5.67 -17.48 -10.09
C LYS A 110 6.78 -17.78 -9.08
N LYS A 111 7.75 -16.88 -8.90
CA LYS A 111 8.82 -17.07 -7.91
C LYS A 111 8.29 -16.94 -6.49
N LEU A 112 7.58 -15.86 -6.20
CA LEU A 112 7.06 -15.54 -4.87
C LEU A 112 6.10 -16.61 -4.33
N PHE A 113 5.26 -17.18 -5.20
CA PHE A 113 4.19 -18.12 -4.83
C PHE A 113 4.42 -19.54 -5.34
N GLY A 114 5.64 -19.88 -5.77
CA GLY A 114 5.98 -21.24 -6.19
C GLY A 114 5.19 -21.74 -7.39
N GLY A 115 4.78 -20.85 -8.29
CA GLY A 115 4.02 -21.18 -9.49
C GLY A 115 2.52 -21.41 -9.26
N ALA A 116 2.01 -21.14 -8.05
CA ALA A 116 0.62 -21.42 -7.69
C ALA A 116 -0.42 -20.77 -8.61
N TYR A 117 -0.09 -19.62 -9.20
CA TYR A 117 -0.98 -18.89 -10.11
C TYR A 117 -0.75 -19.18 -11.60
N GLN A 118 0.26 -19.99 -11.92
CA GLN A 118 0.60 -20.41 -13.28
C GLN A 118 0.07 -21.82 -13.58
N CYS A 119 -0.64 -22.44 -12.62
CA CYS A 119 -1.33 -23.69 -12.82
C CYS A 119 -2.49 -23.54 -13.82
N GLU A 120 -2.68 -24.55 -14.66
CA GLU A 120 -3.79 -24.64 -15.61
C GLU A 120 -5.13 -24.49 -14.86
N GLY A 121 -6.05 -23.69 -15.44
CA GLY A 121 -7.35 -23.40 -14.86
C GLY A 121 -7.39 -22.24 -13.86
N THR A 122 -6.27 -21.60 -13.54
CA THR A 122 -6.24 -20.41 -12.66
C THR A 122 -6.67 -19.15 -13.43
N SER A 123 -7.63 -18.40 -12.90
CA SER A 123 -8.06 -17.12 -13.44
C SER A 123 -7.23 -15.93 -12.96
N ASN A 124 -7.13 -14.87 -13.78
CA ASN A 124 -6.53 -13.59 -13.40
C ASN A 124 -7.19 -12.94 -12.16
N SER A 125 -8.47 -13.22 -11.93
CA SER A 125 -9.20 -12.74 -10.74
C SER A 125 -8.70 -13.38 -9.43
N GLU A 126 -8.08 -14.57 -9.52
CA GLU A 126 -7.55 -15.28 -8.35
C GLU A 126 -6.22 -14.72 -7.87
N ARG A 127 -5.54 -13.92 -8.70
CA ARG A 127 -4.23 -13.30 -8.42
C ARG A 127 -4.34 -12.38 -7.19
N PRO A 128 -3.24 -12.24 -6.42
CA PRO A 128 -3.30 -11.52 -5.17
C PRO A 128 -3.46 -10.02 -5.39
N LYS A 129 -4.13 -9.37 -4.44
CA LYS A 129 -4.19 -7.91 -4.35
C LYS A 129 -3.09 -7.44 -3.38
N TYR A 130 -2.47 -6.31 -3.67
CA TYR A 130 -1.27 -5.86 -2.95
C TYR A 130 -1.60 -4.65 -2.07
N GLY A 131 -1.15 -4.70 -0.83
CA GLY A 131 -1.27 -3.64 0.17
C GLY A 131 -0.07 -3.65 1.10
N ALA A 132 -0.19 -2.97 2.23
CA ALA A 132 0.86 -2.96 3.26
C ALA A 132 0.28 -3.06 4.67
N LEU A 133 0.98 -3.76 5.56
CA LEU A 133 0.54 -3.94 6.95
C LEU A 133 0.71 -2.63 7.74
N ASN A 134 -0.40 -2.10 8.27
CA ASN A 134 -0.44 -0.82 8.96
C ASN A 134 -0.11 -0.98 10.46
N LEU A 135 1.18 -1.11 10.78
CA LEU A 135 1.64 -1.25 12.18
C LEU A 135 1.82 0.09 12.89
N MET A 136 2.37 1.10 12.21
CA MET A 136 2.76 2.38 12.83
C MET A 136 1.61 3.41 12.88
N LEU A 137 0.51 3.14 12.18
CA LEU A 137 -0.68 4.00 12.12
C LEU A 137 -0.32 5.43 11.68
N HIS A 138 0.54 5.54 10.66
CA HIS A 138 0.86 6.80 9.99
C HIS A 138 -0.39 7.39 9.34
N SER A 139 -0.53 8.72 9.35
CA SER A 139 -1.75 9.38 8.84
C SER A 139 -1.90 9.28 7.33
N ASP A 140 -0.79 9.21 6.62
CA ASP A 140 -0.64 8.94 5.19
C ASP A 140 -0.58 7.43 4.86
N GLY A 141 -0.87 6.55 5.83
CA GLY A 141 -0.87 5.10 5.63
C GLY A 141 0.53 4.49 5.55
N PRO A 142 0.63 3.15 5.48
CA PRO A 142 1.92 2.45 5.51
C PRO A 142 2.69 2.49 4.18
N ALA A 143 2.05 2.82 3.05
CA ALA A 143 2.71 2.85 1.74
C ALA A 143 2.14 3.95 0.80
N PRO A 144 2.23 5.25 1.20
CA PRO A 144 1.63 6.38 0.46
C PRO A 144 2.12 6.53 -0.97
N ARG A 145 3.28 5.97 -1.33
CA ARG A 145 3.77 6.03 -2.72
C ARG A 145 2.82 5.42 -3.75
N PHE A 146 1.91 4.52 -3.33
CA PHE A 146 1.00 3.83 -4.24
C PHE A 146 -0.38 4.46 -4.37
N GLY A 147 -0.67 5.55 -3.66
CA GLY A 147 -1.98 6.18 -3.76
C GLY A 147 -2.21 7.29 -2.76
N SER A 148 -2.96 8.29 -3.20
CA SER A 148 -3.43 9.42 -2.38
C SER A 148 -4.56 9.05 -1.43
N CYS A 149 -5.20 7.91 -1.63
CA CYS A 149 -6.24 7.41 -0.73
C CYS A 149 -5.91 5.97 -0.35
N TYR A 150 -6.44 5.52 0.79
CA TYR A 150 -6.28 4.13 1.19
C TYR A 150 -7.50 3.59 1.93
N PHE A 151 -7.81 2.33 1.68
CA PHE A 151 -8.71 1.55 2.52
C PHE A 151 -7.92 0.90 3.66
N LEU A 152 -8.50 0.86 4.86
CA LEU A 152 -8.07 -0.06 5.91
C LEU A 152 -9.05 -1.22 6.00
N LEU A 153 -8.49 -2.41 5.80
CA LEU A 153 -9.26 -3.64 5.82
C LEU A 153 -9.59 -4.05 7.24
N SER A 154 -10.62 -4.88 7.38
CA SER A 154 -10.93 -5.61 8.60
C SER A 154 -9.73 -6.51 8.99
N PRO A 155 -9.34 -6.60 10.27
CA PRO A 155 -8.19 -7.41 10.70
C PRO A 155 -8.25 -8.88 10.24
N LYS A 156 -9.46 -9.43 10.05
CA LYS A 156 -9.67 -10.80 9.56
C LYS A 156 -9.06 -11.05 8.17
N VAL A 157 -8.87 -10.02 7.35
CA VAL A 157 -8.28 -10.19 6.01
C VAL A 157 -6.82 -10.63 6.11
N SER A 158 -6.13 -10.27 7.19
CA SER A 158 -4.74 -10.67 7.43
C SER A 158 -4.55 -12.19 7.44
N THR A 159 -5.56 -12.99 7.81
CA THR A 159 -5.47 -14.46 7.88
C THR A 159 -5.31 -15.13 6.51
N ARG A 160 -5.62 -14.41 5.43
CA ARG A 160 -5.45 -14.85 4.05
C ARG A 160 -4.41 -14.01 3.30
N CYS A 161 -3.45 -13.45 4.04
CA CYS A 161 -2.33 -12.71 3.47
C CYS A 161 -1.01 -13.49 3.61
N THR A 162 -0.15 -13.33 2.61
CA THR A 162 1.30 -13.48 2.77
C THR A 162 1.92 -12.10 2.98
N PHE A 163 3.14 -12.09 3.47
CA PHE A 163 3.88 -10.87 3.75
C PHE A 163 5.32 -10.98 3.27
N THR A 164 5.87 -9.86 2.83
CA THR A 164 7.31 -9.68 2.62
C THR A 164 7.78 -8.46 3.40
N TYR A 165 9.00 -8.52 3.94
CA TYR A 165 9.61 -7.33 4.54
C TYR A 165 10.22 -6.50 3.40
N MET A 166 9.65 -5.32 3.13
CA MET A 166 9.88 -4.50 1.93
C MET A 166 9.21 -5.05 0.65
N ASP A 167 9.45 -4.34 -0.45
CA ASP A 167 8.86 -4.52 -1.78
C ASP A 167 9.19 -5.91 -2.37
N SER A 168 8.17 -6.75 -2.63
CA SER A 168 8.39 -8.11 -3.11
C SER A 168 9.02 -8.19 -4.51
N HIS A 169 8.94 -7.10 -5.30
CA HIS A 169 9.62 -7.02 -6.59
C HIS A 169 11.14 -7.13 -6.46
N LEU A 170 11.69 -6.68 -5.33
CA LEU A 170 13.12 -6.72 -5.04
C LEU A 170 13.59 -8.09 -4.54
N ASP A 171 12.70 -9.09 -4.52
CA ASP A 171 12.98 -10.45 -4.09
C ASP A 171 13.57 -10.51 -2.66
N PRO A 172 12.89 -9.91 -1.67
CA PRO A 172 13.36 -9.91 -0.29
C PRO A 172 13.43 -11.34 0.24
N LEU A 173 14.41 -11.57 1.11
CA LEU A 173 14.62 -12.88 1.71
C LEU A 173 13.52 -13.21 2.73
N GLU A 174 13.04 -12.20 3.46
CA GLU A 174 12.13 -12.40 4.57
C GLU A 174 10.67 -12.41 4.12
N MET A 175 10.02 -13.56 4.36
CA MET A 175 8.66 -13.82 3.95
C MET A 175 7.88 -14.49 5.07
N GLY A 176 6.57 -14.25 5.12
CA GLY A 176 5.72 -14.79 6.17
C GLY A 176 4.27 -14.95 5.76
N THR A 177 3.52 -15.59 6.64
CA THR A 177 2.04 -15.64 6.61
C THR A 177 1.52 -15.21 7.96
N TYR A 178 0.21 -15.02 8.10
CA TYR A 178 -0.40 -14.72 9.41
C TYR A 178 0.03 -15.69 10.52
N ASP A 179 0.17 -16.97 10.21
CA ASP A 179 0.56 -17.99 11.20
C ASP A 179 2.07 -18.07 11.41
N GLU A 180 2.86 -17.77 10.37
CA GLU A 180 4.32 -17.85 10.35
C GLU A 180 4.94 -16.45 10.14
N LEU A 181 4.83 -15.58 11.15
CA LEU A 181 5.29 -14.17 11.09
C LEU A 181 6.74 -13.97 11.59
N ASP A 182 7.37 -14.98 12.19
CA ASP A 182 8.66 -14.83 12.88
C ASP A 182 9.74 -14.18 12.00
N ASP A 183 9.83 -14.56 10.73
CA ASP A 183 10.87 -14.04 9.80
C ASP A 183 10.67 -12.55 9.48
N ILE A 184 9.41 -12.12 9.31
CA ILE A 184 9.05 -10.70 9.12
C ILE A 184 9.35 -9.89 10.39
N LEU A 185 9.02 -10.44 11.56
CA LEU A 185 9.27 -9.77 12.84
C LEU A 185 10.76 -9.70 13.18
N ALA A 186 11.53 -10.71 12.80
CA ALA A 186 12.98 -10.70 12.94
C ALA A 186 13.60 -9.58 12.09
N ALA A 187 13.18 -9.41 10.84
CA ALA A 187 13.64 -8.30 9.99
C ALA A 187 13.27 -6.93 10.57
N LEU A 188 12.00 -6.76 10.97
CA LEU A 188 11.51 -5.53 11.59
C LEU A 188 12.30 -5.15 12.85
N LEU A 189 12.55 -6.11 13.72
CA LEU A 189 13.34 -5.90 14.94
C LEU A 189 14.81 -5.63 14.63
N THR A 190 15.36 -6.25 13.60
CA THR A 190 16.75 -6.06 13.16
C THR A 190 16.98 -4.62 12.72
N ASP A 191 16.09 -4.05 11.91
CA ASP A 191 16.16 -2.64 11.51
C ASP A 191 16.04 -1.71 12.72
N ALA A 192 15.04 -1.95 13.58
CA ALA A 192 14.86 -1.17 14.80
C ALA A 192 16.09 -1.22 15.72
N TYR A 193 16.76 -2.37 15.82
CA TYR A 193 17.91 -2.57 16.69
C TYR A 193 19.19 -1.95 16.14
N HIS A 194 19.51 -2.16 14.86
CA HIS A 194 20.77 -1.68 14.27
C HIS A 194 20.69 -0.23 13.80
N ASN A 195 19.56 0.19 13.25
CA ASN A 195 19.41 1.49 12.60
C ASN A 195 18.63 2.49 13.45
N ASN A 196 18.01 2.04 14.56
CA ASN A 196 17.10 2.85 15.38
C ASN A 196 15.98 3.49 14.52
N CYS A 197 15.53 2.78 13.50
CA CYS A 197 14.41 3.10 12.63
C CYS A 197 13.83 1.81 12.05
N ALA A 198 12.55 1.80 11.68
CA ALA A 198 11.98 0.74 10.87
C ALA A 198 10.69 1.22 10.20
N ILE A 199 10.39 0.69 9.00
CA ILE A 199 9.14 0.91 8.25
C ILE A 199 8.67 2.38 8.20
N GLY A 200 9.62 3.29 7.93
CA GLY A 200 9.34 4.72 7.79
C GLY A 200 9.40 5.53 9.08
N ASP A 201 9.46 4.90 10.26
CA ASP A 201 9.57 5.60 11.55
C ASP A 201 11.03 5.77 11.97
N LYS A 202 11.44 7.02 12.13
CA LYS A 202 12.75 7.40 12.68
C LYS A 202 12.73 7.31 14.20
N ASN A 203 13.89 7.03 14.80
CA ASN A 203 14.07 6.96 16.26
C ASN A 203 13.25 5.84 16.94
N LEU A 204 13.11 4.72 16.25
CA LEU A 204 12.35 3.56 16.68
C LEU A 204 13.29 2.43 17.11
N SER A 205 13.60 2.39 18.41
CA SER A 205 14.32 1.27 19.02
C SER A 205 13.38 0.06 19.23
N PRO A 206 13.90 -1.15 19.47
CA PRO A 206 13.04 -2.33 19.69
C PRO A 206 12.07 -2.14 20.85
N SER A 207 12.50 -1.53 21.96
CA SER A 207 11.62 -1.30 23.11
C SER A 207 10.49 -0.32 22.77
N LYS A 208 10.77 0.73 21.97
CA LYS A 208 9.73 1.66 21.50
C LYS A 208 8.76 0.97 20.55
N LEU A 209 9.28 0.17 19.60
CA LEU A 209 8.47 -0.61 18.68
C LEU A 209 7.51 -1.55 19.43
N ILE A 210 8.04 -2.40 20.32
CA ILE A 210 7.23 -3.34 21.10
C ILE A 210 6.17 -2.62 21.93
N ASN A 211 6.52 -1.51 22.58
CA ASN A 211 5.55 -0.73 23.34
C ASN A 211 4.46 -0.08 22.46
N GLN A 212 4.81 0.43 21.28
CA GLN A 212 3.83 0.97 20.35
C GLN A 212 2.86 -0.12 19.86
N LEU A 213 3.37 -1.29 19.47
CA LEU A 213 2.55 -2.42 19.01
C LEU A 213 1.57 -2.89 20.10
N ARG A 214 2.03 -2.94 21.36
CA ARG A 214 1.20 -3.34 22.50
C ARG A 214 0.11 -2.33 22.84
N CYS A 215 0.44 -1.04 22.78
CA CYS A 215 -0.43 0.02 23.32
C CYS A 215 -1.34 0.66 22.28
N ARG A 216 -0.96 0.70 20.99
CA ARG A 216 -1.67 1.51 19.99
C ARG A 216 -2.57 0.72 19.05
N LEU A 217 -2.24 -0.54 18.75
CA LEU A 217 -3.00 -1.31 17.75
C LEU A 217 -4.45 -1.59 18.17
N ALA A 218 -4.70 -1.78 19.47
CA ALA A 218 -6.03 -2.01 19.99
C ALA A 218 -6.87 -0.72 20.18
N CYS A 219 -6.25 0.46 20.05
CA CYS A 219 -6.97 1.73 20.15
C CYS A 219 -7.84 1.98 18.91
N SER A 220 -8.86 2.81 19.08
CA SER A 220 -9.62 3.34 17.93
C SER A 220 -8.70 3.99 16.91
N PHE A 221 -9.03 3.84 15.63
CA PHE A 221 -8.25 4.44 14.56
C PHE A 221 -8.13 5.95 14.78
N PRO A 222 -6.91 6.49 14.93
CA PRO A 222 -6.72 7.90 15.24
C PRO A 222 -7.10 8.76 14.02
N ASN A 223 -7.71 9.93 14.27
CA ASN A 223 -8.05 10.84 13.18
C ASN A 223 -6.77 11.29 12.44
N PRO A 224 -6.60 10.95 11.15
CA PRO A 224 -5.37 11.24 10.41
C PRO A 224 -5.16 12.73 10.16
N CYS A 225 -6.19 13.59 10.22
CA CYS A 225 -6.01 15.03 10.08
C CYS A 225 -5.22 15.67 11.25
N CYS A 226 -5.17 15.00 12.41
CA CYS A 226 -4.50 15.51 13.61
C CYS A 226 -3.05 15.02 13.77
N ARG A 227 -2.48 14.37 12.75
CA ARG A 227 -1.16 13.72 12.85
C ARG A 227 -0.29 14.07 11.65
N GLU A 228 0.99 14.28 11.91
CA GLU A 228 1.99 14.48 10.87
C GLU A 228 2.15 13.20 10.01
N PRO A 229 2.23 13.34 8.68
CA PRO A 229 2.50 12.24 7.78
C PRO A 229 3.93 11.71 7.97
N SER A 230 4.15 10.42 7.76
CA SER A 230 5.49 9.82 7.83
C SER A 230 6.33 10.17 6.60
N ARG A 231 5.68 10.42 5.45
CA ARG A 231 6.33 10.68 4.16
C ARG A 231 7.24 9.52 3.74
N ASN A 232 6.92 8.33 4.22
CA ASN A 232 7.64 7.11 3.96
C ASN A 232 7.25 6.56 2.58
N LEU A 233 8.19 6.53 1.66
CA LEU A 233 7.92 5.98 0.33
C LEU A 233 8.18 4.48 0.30
N ASP A 234 9.33 4.03 0.79
CA ASP A 234 9.92 2.78 0.34
C ASP A 234 10.01 1.69 1.43
N GLU A 235 9.75 2.03 2.70
CA GLU A 235 9.96 1.11 3.83
C GLU A 235 8.64 0.57 4.41
N TYR A 236 8.18 -0.60 3.99
CA TYR A 236 6.90 -1.15 4.45
C TYR A 236 6.93 -2.67 4.53
N ILE A 237 6.00 -3.25 5.28
CA ILE A 237 5.72 -4.69 5.20
C ILE A 237 4.65 -4.85 4.14
N GLU A 238 5.02 -5.36 2.97
CA GLU A 238 4.07 -5.63 1.91
C GLU A 238 3.17 -6.80 2.29
N ALA A 239 1.89 -6.69 1.96
CA ALA A 239 0.89 -7.71 2.19
C ALA A 239 0.28 -8.11 0.85
N GLN A 240 0.38 -9.40 0.50
CA GLN A 240 -0.28 -9.96 -0.68
C GLN A 240 -1.52 -10.72 -0.22
N ILE A 241 -2.69 -10.19 -0.58
CA ILE A 241 -4.00 -10.64 -0.12
C ILE A 241 -4.56 -11.66 -1.11
N HIS A 242 -4.84 -12.86 -0.62
CA HIS A 242 -5.42 -13.95 -1.39
C HIS A 242 -6.94 -13.96 -1.24
N GLY A 243 -7.67 -14.19 -2.34
CA GLY A 243 -9.13 -14.15 -2.36
C GLY A 243 -9.71 -12.82 -2.85
N ASP A 244 -11.03 -12.76 -2.93
CA ASP A 244 -11.74 -11.54 -3.32
C ASP A 244 -11.76 -10.50 -2.19
N LEU A 245 -11.95 -9.25 -2.56
CA LEU A 245 -12.01 -8.13 -1.63
C LEU A 245 -13.31 -7.37 -1.84
N SER A 246 -14.27 -7.66 -0.97
CA SER A 246 -15.58 -7.01 -0.95
C SER A 246 -15.50 -5.72 -0.14
N LEU A 247 -15.91 -4.60 -0.72
CA LEU A 247 -15.99 -3.33 0.01
C LEU A 247 -16.98 -3.42 1.18
N GLN A 248 -18.02 -4.26 1.05
CA GLN A 248 -19.01 -4.44 2.10
C GLN A 248 -18.50 -5.29 3.27
N ASP A 249 -17.71 -6.32 2.99
CA ASP A 249 -17.35 -7.33 3.99
C ASP A 249 -15.94 -7.18 4.54
N ASP A 250 -15.02 -6.59 3.77
CA ASP A 250 -13.58 -6.59 4.05
C ASP A 250 -13.03 -5.20 4.38
N VAL A 251 -13.76 -4.12 4.10
CA VAL A 251 -13.28 -2.74 4.29
C VAL A 251 -14.03 -2.06 5.45
N ASP A 252 -13.28 -1.55 6.43
CA ASP A 252 -13.89 -0.83 7.56
C ASP A 252 -13.74 0.70 7.41
N ILE A 253 -12.64 1.16 6.82
CA ILE A 253 -12.29 2.60 6.75
C ILE A 253 -11.76 2.97 5.37
N LEU A 254 -12.17 4.14 4.88
CA LEU A 254 -11.54 4.87 3.78
C LEU A 254 -10.90 6.13 4.33
N VAL A 255 -9.61 6.32 4.04
CA VAL A 255 -8.92 7.59 4.25
C VAL A 255 -8.64 8.24 2.90
N ALA A 256 -9.15 9.45 2.71
CA ALA A 256 -9.11 10.17 1.44
C ALA A 256 -8.24 11.45 1.50
N ASP A 257 -7.78 11.87 0.34
CA ASP A 257 -6.99 13.10 0.17
C ASP A 257 -7.91 14.33 0.05
N PRO A 258 -7.67 15.40 0.83
CA PRO A 258 -8.56 16.55 0.88
C PRO A 258 -8.67 17.33 -0.43
N SER A 259 -7.75 17.17 -1.38
CA SER A 259 -7.87 17.76 -2.73
C SER A 259 -9.11 17.28 -3.49
N TYR A 260 -9.71 16.15 -3.10
CA TYR A 260 -10.96 15.68 -3.70
C TYR A 260 -12.22 16.29 -3.08
N ILE A 261 -12.12 17.04 -1.98
CA ILE A 261 -13.28 17.69 -1.36
C ILE A 261 -13.94 18.64 -2.39
N HIS A 262 -15.27 18.61 -2.47
CA HIS A 262 -16.08 19.35 -3.45
C HIS A 262 -15.90 18.94 -4.94
N THR A 263 -15.09 17.93 -5.25
CA THR A 263 -14.96 17.37 -6.61
C THR A 263 -15.99 16.26 -6.88
N HIS A 264 -16.12 15.84 -8.14
CA HIS A 264 -16.91 14.65 -8.52
C HIS A 264 -16.37 13.37 -7.88
N ILE A 265 -15.04 13.22 -7.83
CA ILE A 265 -14.38 12.09 -7.20
C ILE A 265 -14.68 12.06 -5.70
N GLY A 266 -14.59 13.20 -5.00
CA GLY A 266 -14.90 13.29 -3.57
C GLY A 266 -16.34 12.86 -3.25
N ARG A 267 -17.32 13.33 -4.02
CA ARG A 267 -18.72 12.88 -3.88
C ARG A 267 -18.87 11.38 -4.10
N THR A 268 -18.17 10.83 -5.11
CA THR A 268 -18.16 9.38 -5.37
C THR A 268 -17.58 8.61 -4.17
N LEU A 269 -16.51 9.10 -3.54
CA LEU A 269 -15.93 8.48 -2.33
C LEU A 269 -16.91 8.52 -1.14
N GLU A 270 -17.60 9.63 -0.92
CA GLU A 270 -18.65 9.75 0.10
C GLU A 270 -19.81 8.76 -0.16
N GLU A 271 -20.21 8.59 -1.42
CA GLU A 271 -21.23 7.62 -1.82
C GLU A 271 -20.78 6.16 -1.62
N ILE A 272 -19.52 5.83 -1.89
CA ILE A 272 -18.93 4.52 -1.58
C ILE A 272 -19.08 4.25 -0.08
N CYS A 273 -18.66 5.21 0.75
CA CYS A 273 -18.73 5.10 2.20
C CYS A 273 -20.15 4.90 2.71
N ARG A 274 -21.12 5.66 2.18
CA ARG A 274 -22.53 5.49 2.52
C ARG A 274 -23.09 4.14 2.06
N LYS A 275 -22.78 3.72 0.83
CA LYS A 275 -23.34 2.49 0.23
C LYS A 275 -22.82 1.23 0.92
N TYR A 276 -21.54 1.20 1.25
CA TYR A 276 -20.87 0.02 1.82
C TYR A 276 -20.63 0.12 3.33
N ALA A 277 -21.19 1.15 3.99
CA ALA A 277 -21.05 1.40 5.42
C ALA A 277 -19.59 1.51 5.91
N ILE A 278 -18.75 2.16 5.11
CA ILE A 278 -17.32 2.38 5.39
C ILE A 278 -17.15 3.74 6.07
N ALA A 279 -16.37 3.80 7.15
CA ALA A 279 -16.05 5.07 7.81
C ALA A 279 -15.10 5.92 6.96
N LEU A 280 -15.45 7.19 6.72
CA LEU A 280 -14.64 8.13 5.94
C LEU A 280 -13.81 9.03 6.86
N TYR A 281 -12.52 9.13 6.57
CA TYR A 281 -11.61 10.12 7.14
C TYR A 281 -10.89 10.87 6.02
N TRP A 282 -10.44 12.08 6.33
CA TRP A 282 -9.55 12.85 5.46
C TRP A 282 -8.22 13.03 6.17
N HIS A 283 -7.12 12.70 5.49
CA HIS A 283 -5.80 13.04 5.99
C HIS A 283 -5.42 14.48 5.62
N ARG A 284 -4.21 14.92 5.92
CA ARG A 284 -3.81 16.32 5.71
C ARG A 284 -3.53 16.71 4.26
N GLY A 285 -3.32 15.74 3.37
CA GLY A 285 -3.07 16.00 1.94
C GLY A 285 -1.64 16.50 1.71
N PHE A 286 -1.27 16.56 0.43
CA PHE A 286 0.03 17.07 0.01
C PHE A 286 -0.16 18.05 -1.15
N SER A 287 0.23 19.30 -0.93
CA SER A 287 0.24 20.33 -1.98
C SER A 287 1.59 21.04 -2.03
N LEU A 288 2.10 21.30 -3.23
CA LEU A 288 3.37 21.99 -3.41
C LEU A 288 3.23 23.08 -4.47
N LEU A 289 3.90 24.22 -4.27
CA LEU A 289 4.00 25.24 -5.31
C LEU A 289 4.83 24.68 -6.47
N ALA A 290 4.37 24.88 -7.70
CA ALA A 290 5.01 24.28 -8.88
C ALA A 290 6.47 24.74 -9.07
N HIS A 291 6.80 25.95 -8.63
CA HIS A 291 8.17 26.50 -8.67
C HIS A 291 9.08 26.01 -7.54
N GLU A 292 8.52 25.38 -6.50
CA GLU A 292 9.27 24.79 -5.39
C GLU A 292 9.55 23.30 -5.60
N VAL A 293 9.05 22.72 -6.70
CA VAL A 293 9.33 21.32 -7.03
C VAL A 293 10.83 21.12 -7.27
N PRO A 294 11.48 20.20 -6.55
CA PRO A 294 12.92 19.98 -6.66
C PRO A 294 13.28 19.34 -8.00
N SER A 295 14.44 19.72 -8.55
CA SER A 295 14.99 19.14 -9.78
C SER A 295 15.84 17.87 -9.54
N ASP A 296 16.16 17.57 -8.29
CA ASP A 296 17.10 16.50 -7.88
C ASP A 296 16.40 15.29 -7.23
N PHE A 297 15.06 15.25 -7.21
CA PHE A 297 14.29 14.12 -6.70
C PHE A 297 13.35 13.54 -7.75
N ARG A 298 13.49 12.23 -8.01
CA ARG A 298 12.73 11.48 -9.05
C ARG A 298 12.87 12.03 -10.49
N GLY A 299 13.94 12.78 -10.76
CA GLY A 299 14.36 13.19 -12.10
C GLY A 299 14.18 14.68 -12.38
N SER A 300 15.01 15.22 -13.26
CA SER A 300 15.05 16.66 -13.57
C SER A 300 13.82 17.19 -14.31
N ALA A 301 12.93 16.30 -14.78
CA ALA A 301 11.70 16.67 -15.49
C ALA A 301 10.56 17.08 -14.54
N MET A 302 10.65 16.79 -13.24
CA MET A 302 9.56 17.05 -12.28
C MET A 302 9.13 18.53 -12.20
N PRO A 303 10.04 19.52 -12.17
CA PRO A 303 9.63 20.93 -12.12
C PRO A 303 8.88 21.38 -13.38
N SER A 304 9.33 20.96 -14.57
CA SER A 304 8.65 21.34 -15.82
C SER A 304 7.28 20.68 -15.95
N LEU A 305 7.14 19.43 -15.49
CA LEU A 305 5.85 18.75 -15.43
C LEU A 305 4.90 19.45 -14.45
N ALA A 306 5.39 19.79 -13.26
CA ALA A 306 4.59 20.48 -12.25
C ALA A 306 4.07 21.81 -12.77
N MET A 307 4.93 22.62 -13.40
CA MET A 307 4.53 23.89 -14.02
C MET A 307 3.46 23.72 -15.10
N ARG A 308 3.53 22.63 -15.87
CA ARG A 308 2.55 22.34 -16.93
C ARG A 308 1.16 22.03 -16.40
N ILE A 309 1.07 21.29 -15.30
CA ILE A 309 -0.22 20.81 -14.78
C ILE A 309 -0.79 21.69 -13.66
N ALA A 310 0.01 22.59 -13.09
CA ALA A 310 -0.35 23.37 -11.93
C ALA A 310 -1.67 24.13 -12.09
N ARG A 311 -2.52 24.04 -11.07
CA ARG A 311 -3.73 24.85 -10.93
C ARG A 311 -3.43 25.94 -9.91
N GLU A 312 -3.61 27.19 -10.31
CA GLU A 312 -3.31 28.36 -9.46
C GLU A 312 -1.88 28.33 -8.88
N GLY A 313 -0.93 27.80 -9.66
CA GLY A 313 0.48 27.69 -9.27
C GLY A 313 0.80 26.54 -8.31
N ARG A 314 -0.17 25.69 -7.94
CA ARG A 314 0.02 24.53 -7.05
C ARG A 314 -0.27 23.21 -7.75
N VAL A 315 0.33 22.15 -7.23
CA VAL A 315 0.07 20.76 -7.62
C VAL A 315 -0.32 19.98 -6.37
N ASP A 316 -1.41 19.21 -6.46
CA ASP A 316 -1.89 18.27 -5.46
C ASP A 316 -2.32 16.94 -6.13
N ALA A 317 -2.86 15.99 -5.36
CA ALA A 317 -3.28 14.70 -5.88
C ALA A 317 -4.36 14.82 -6.99
N SER A 318 -5.35 15.70 -6.79
CA SER A 318 -6.43 15.92 -7.76
C SER A 318 -5.91 16.50 -9.08
N VAL A 319 -4.94 17.43 -9.02
CA VAL A 319 -4.31 18.03 -10.20
C VAL A 319 -3.54 16.99 -11.01
N ILE A 320 -2.81 16.08 -10.35
CA ILE A 320 -2.17 14.94 -11.02
C ILE A 320 -3.23 14.03 -11.65
N GLY A 321 -4.35 13.79 -10.96
CA GLY A 321 -5.49 13.04 -11.49
C GLY A 321 -6.05 13.61 -12.78
N ASP A 322 -6.32 14.91 -12.80
CA ASP A 322 -6.82 15.60 -13.98
C ASP A 322 -5.83 15.52 -15.16
N ALA A 323 -4.52 15.57 -14.89
CA ALA A 323 -3.50 15.39 -15.93
C ALA A 323 -3.48 13.96 -16.49
N VAL A 324 -3.69 12.93 -15.66
CA VAL A 324 -3.83 11.54 -16.14
C VAL A 324 -5.10 11.39 -16.99
N MET A 325 -6.21 12.00 -16.57
CA MET A 325 -7.46 12.01 -17.33
C MET A 325 -7.28 12.69 -18.69
N GLU A 326 -6.60 13.84 -18.73
CA GLU A 326 -6.31 14.54 -19.98
C GLU A 326 -5.45 13.68 -20.90
N LEU A 327 -4.35 13.12 -20.40
CA LEU A 327 -3.47 12.23 -21.17
C LEU A 327 -4.24 11.08 -21.82
N ARG A 328 -5.20 10.48 -21.10
CA ARG A 328 -6.00 9.37 -21.63
C ARG A 328 -7.05 9.81 -22.64
N SER A 329 -7.67 10.96 -22.42
CA SER A 329 -8.71 11.49 -23.31
C SER A 329 -8.15 12.10 -24.60
N ASP A 330 -6.97 12.72 -24.52
CA ASP A 330 -6.31 13.41 -25.62
C ASP A 330 -4.77 13.28 -25.50
N PRO A 331 -4.20 12.12 -25.88
CA PRO A 331 -2.75 11.90 -25.82
C PRO A 331 -1.96 12.89 -26.69
N THR A 332 -2.58 13.51 -27.69
CA THR A 332 -1.89 14.41 -28.63
C THR A 332 -1.32 15.64 -27.94
N LYS A 333 -1.97 16.10 -26.87
CA LYS A 333 -1.49 17.20 -26.04
C LYS A 333 -0.16 16.91 -25.37
N TRP A 334 0.20 15.64 -25.18
CA TRP A 334 1.35 15.19 -24.41
C TRP A 334 2.51 14.66 -25.25
N MET A 335 2.38 14.68 -26.58
CA MET A 335 3.39 14.16 -27.51
C MET A 335 4.77 14.80 -27.36
N ASP A 336 4.84 16.05 -26.88
CA ASP A 336 6.10 16.75 -26.59
C ASP A 336 6.87 16.16 -25.40
N ARG A 337 6.21 15.39 -24.52
CA ARG A 337 6.79 14.76 -23.33
C ARG A 337 7.08 13.26 -23.49
N GLY A 338 6.82 12.70 -24.67
CA GLY A 338 7.07 11.30 -24.99
C GLY A 338 5.81 10.45 -25.08
N SER A 339 5.98 9.15 -24.89
CA SER A 339 4.87 8.18 -24.93
C SER A 339 3.98 8.25 -23.69
N ASP A 340 2.74 7.79 -23.81
CA ASP A 340 1.79 7.68 -22.69
C ASP A 340 2.42 6.98 -21.47
N LYS A 341 3.22 5.94 -21.69
CA LYS A 341 3.89 5.20 -20.62
C LYS A 341 4.91 6.07 -19.88
N GLU A 342 5.67 6.88 -20.61
CA GLU A 342 6.66 7.79 -20.03
C GLU A 342 5.97 8.90 -19.23
N VAL A 343 4.91 9.51 -19.79
CA VAL A 343 4.16 10.58 -19.11
C VAL A 343 3.46 10.05 -17.85
N LEU A 344 2.83 8.87 -17.90
CA LEU A 344 2.25 8.23 -16.71
C LEU A 344 3.30 7.94 -15.64
N GLN A 345 4.50 7.53 -16.06
CA GLN A 345 5.62 7.32 -15.15
C GLN A 345 6.05 8.65 -14.51
N GLU A 346 6.15 9.75 -15.27
CA GLU A 346 6.48 11.07 -14.70
C GLU A 346 5.39 11.56 -13.73
N LEU A 347 4.11 11.43 -14.06
CA LEU A 347 2.99 11.81 -13.18
C LEU A 347 2.99 11.03 -11.87
N LYS A 348 3.34 9.73 -11.91
CA LYS A 348 3.58 8.94 -10.70
C LYS A 348 4.75 9.48 -9.89
N LEU A 349 5.87 9.79 -10.55
CA LEU A 349 7.05 10.30 -9.88
C LEU A 349 6.79 11.67 -9.23
N LEU A 350 5.95 12.50 -9.85
CA LEU A 350 5.48 13.75 -9.26
C LEU A 350 4.60 13.52 -8.02
N TRP A 351 3.78 12.47 -7.99
CA TRP A 351 3.10 12.05 -6.76
C TRP A 351 4.10 11.72 -5.64
N HIS A 352 5.19 11.01 -5.93
CA HIS A 352 6.23 10.75 -4.93
C HIS A 352 6.89 12.05 -4.42
N VAL A 353 7.07 13.05 -5.29
CA VAL A 353 7.55 14.39 -4.88
C VAL A 353 6.57 15.02 -3.89
N LEU A 354 5.26 14.96 -4.15
CA LEU A 354 4.24 15.50 -3.24
C LEU A 354 4.25 14.81 -1.88
N VAL A 355 4.30 13.47 -1.83
CA VAL A 355 4.40 12.74 -0.57
C VAL A 355 5.65 13.19 0.21
N ARG A 356 6.79 13.35 -0.48
CA ARG A 356 8.06 13.70 0.16
C ARG A 356 8.15 15.15 0.62
N TYR A 357 7.66 16.10 -0.17
CA TYR A 357 7.92 17.54 0.01
C TYR A 357 6.67 18.41 0.12
N GLY A 358 5.50 17.91 -0.29
CA GLY A 358 4.26 18.68 -0.28
C GLY A 358 3.82 19.03 1.13
N GLU A 359 3.25 20.21 1.29
CA GLU A 359 2.73 20.72 2.55
C GLU A 359 1.32 20.20 2.84
N PRO A 360 0.97 19.99 4.12
CA PRO A 360 -0.41 19.77 4.55
C PRO A 360 -1.38 20.84 4.00
N MET A 361 -2.52 20.39 3.49
CA MET A 361 -3.64 21.25 3.05
C MET A 361 -4.64 21.53 4.18
N LEU A 362 -4.73 20.64 5.17
CA LEU A 362 -5.60 20.74 6.36
C LEU A 362 -4.81 20.86 7.67
#